data_AF-A0A023FIB7-F1
#
_entry.id   AF-A0A023FIB7-F1
#
_cell.length_a   1.000
_cell.length_b   1.000
_cell.length_c   1.000
_cell.angle_alpha   90.00
_cell.angle_beta   90.00
_cell.angle_gamma   90.00
#
_symmetry.space_group_name_H-M   'P 1'
#
loop_
_entity.id
_entity.type
_entity.pdbx_description
1 polymer ?
#
loop_
_entity_poly.entity_id
_entity_poly.type
_entity_poly.pdbx_seq_one_letter_code
_entity_poly.pdbx_strand_id
1 'polypeptide(L)'
;TTQGPARASACWTQHSYNVTDVHLGVGRSRCYTCSADQTCRVFSLDTGELLATVVLDAALTAIVTDPAEDHIFAGASTGKIFEVALYKLNTGDKPSDAMFVGHDLKVTCLSVSLDGQLLVSGSEDCTARVWDVASKQCIHTLHHKGAVNNVLVVPTPLVLTSMQPVLPTLPLGVFKRATQAAKDESGVPVRLDSGLVSECQDNMLQGALPPADWADLLLTMPSAAGAEEADDEEEGASFRQGQDLSKQVALLKQVNKQLYSYSWNFILRQHGAGSDMSSM
;
A
#
# COMPACT_ATOMS: atom_id res chain seq x y z
N THR A 1 4.59 27.20 -15.39
CA THR A 1 4.55 26.48 -16.68
C THR A 1 3.53 25.36 -16.56
N THR A 2 2.34 25.56 -17.13
CA THR A 2 1.28 24.55 -17.13
C THR A 2 1.76 23.35 -17.97
N GLN A 3 2.25 22.31 -17.30
CA GLN A 3 2.49 21.03 -17.96
C GLN A 3 1.15 20.61 -18.59
N GLY A 4 1.15 20.38 -19.89
CA GLY A 4 -0.01 19.84 -20.60
C GLY A 4 -0.44 18.48 -20.02
N PRO A 5 -1.54 17.90 -20.50
CA PRO A 5 -1.97 16.58 -20.03
C PRO A 5 -0.81 15.59 -20.14
N ALA A 6 -0.56 14.84 -19.08
CA ALA A 6 0.51 13.85 -19.02
C ALA A 6 0.36 12.91 -20.23
N ARG A 7 1.35 12.95 -21.13
CA ARG A 7 1.36 12.13 -22.34
C ARG A 7 1.97 10.79 -21.99
N ALA A 8 1.24 9.70 -22.26
CA ALA A 8 1.79 8.35 -22.13
C ALA A 8 3.02 8.20 -23.02
N SER A 9 4.12 7.66 -22.46
CA SER A 9 5.37 7.41 -23.18
C SER A 9 5.26 6.23 -24.15
N ALA A 10 4.54 5.18 -23.76
CA ALA A 10 4.29 3.99 -24.58
C ALA A 10 2.84 3.48 -24.39
N CYS A 11 2.29 2.86 -25.44
CA CYS A 11 0.98 2.22 -25.41
C CYS A 11 1.06 0.88 -26.17
N TRP A 12 0.71 -0.22 -25.48
CA TRP A 12 0.69 -1.56 -26.06
C TRP A 12 -0.75 -2.05 -26.21
N THR A 13 -1.11 -2.51 -27.41
CA THR A 13 -2.48 -2.92 -27.76
C THR A 13 -2.56 -4.37 -28.24
N GLN A 14 -1.62 -5.20 -27.81
CA GLN A 14 -1.47 -6.54 -28.38
C GLN A 14 -2.54 -7.53 -27.86
N HIS A 15 -3.13 -7.31 -26.68
CA HIS A 15 -4.09 -8.23 -26.06
C HIS A 15 -5.46 -8.13 -26.74
N SER A 16 -6.06 -9.30 -27.00
CA SER A 16 -7.39 -9.37 -27.62
C SER A 16 -8.52 -9.29 -26.60
N TYR A 17 -8.24 -9.60 -25.33
CA TYR A 17 -9.17 -9.50 -24.21
C TYR A 17 -8.67 -8.51 -23.16
N ASN A 18 -9.45 -8.34 -22.08
CA ASN A 18 -9.07 -7.52 -20.94
C ASN A 18 -7.72 -7.99 -20.36
N VAL A 19 -6.86 -7.02 -20.09
CA VAL A 19 -5.66 -7.23 -19.28
C VAL A 19 -6.14 -7.24 -17.84
N THR A 20 -5.94 -8.36 -17.15
CA THR A 20 -6.41 -8.56 -15.78
C THR A 20 -5.41 -8.01 -14.78
N ASP A 21 -4.12 -8.21 -15.05
CA ASP A 21 -3.05 -7.88 -14.13
C ASP A 21 -1.75 -7.54 -14.90
N VAL A 22 -0.90 -6.75 -14.25
CA VAL A 22 0.40 -6.31 -14.78
C VAL A 22 1.42 -6.35 -13.65
N HIS A 23 2.53 -7.04 -13.88
CA HIS A 23 3.64 -7.13 -12.96
C HIS A 23 4.91 -6.52 -13.55
N LEU A 24 5.69 -5.82 -12.73
CA LEU A 24 6.98 -5.26 -13.13
C LEU A 24 8.10 -6.08 -12.50
N GLY A 25 9.01 -6.55 -13.34
CA GLY A 25 10.23 -7.23 -12.88
C GLY A 25 11.18 -6.24 -12.22
N VAL A 26 11.77 -6.65 -11.09
CA VAL A 26 12.67 -5.80 -10.30
C VAL A 26 14.07 -5.70 -10.94
N GLY A 27 14.49 -6.70 -11.72
CA GLY A 27 15.89 -6.86 -12.14
C GLY A 27 16.19 -6.42 -13.57
N ARG A 28 15.30 -6.65 -14.54
CA ARG A 28 15.62 -6.50 -15.98
C ARG A 28 14.79 -5.47 -16.74
N SER A 29 14.12 -4.55 -16.04
CA SER A 29 13.21 -3.57 -16.66
C SER A 29 12.20 -4.25 -17.60
N ARG A 30 11.62 -5.37 -17.15
CA ARG A 30 10.60 -6.11 -17.90
C ARG A 30 9.22 -5.84 -17.31
N CYS A 31 8.20 -5.78 -18.15
CA CYS A 31 6.82 -5.86 -17.69
C CYS A 31 6.16 -7.13 -18.20
N TYR A 32 5.39 -7.74 -17.32
CA TYR A 32 4.64 -8.95 -17.53
C TYR A 32 3.17 -8.56 -17.52
N THR A 33 2.47 -8.84 -18.60
CA THR A 33 1.03 -8.58 -18.68
C THR A 33 0.29 -9.90 -18.81
N CYS A 34 -0.84 -9.95 -18.13
CA CYS A 34 -1.69 -11.12 -18.06
C CYS A 34 -3.08 -10.76 -18.56
N SER A 35 -3.67 -11.62 -19.39
CA SER A 35 -4.98 -11.37 -19.96
C SER A 35 -5.86 -12.61 -19.96
N ALA A 36 -7.16 -12.39 -20.01
CA ALA A 36 -8.15 -13.44 -20.19
C ALA A 36 -8.09 -14.10 -21.59
N ASP A 37 -7.27 -13.58 -22.52
CA ASP A 37 -6.95 -14.24 -23.80
C ASP A 37 -6.06 -15.49 -23.66
N GLN A 38 -5.81 -15.92 -22.42
CA GLN A 38 -4.96 -17.08 -22.07
C GLN A 38 -3.47 -16.85 -22.38
N THR A 39 -3.07 -15.61 -22.62
CA THR A 39 -1.68 -15.25 -22.89
C THR A 39 -1.09 -14.41 -21.78
N CYS A 40 0.16 -14.71 -21.46
CA CYS A 40 1.05 -13.86 -20.71
C CYS A 40 2.08 -13.27 -21.69
N ARG A 41 2.23 -11.95 -21.69
CA ARG A 41 3.22 -11.28 -22.53
C ARG A 41 4.30 -10.62 -21.70
N VAL A 42 5.51 -10.66 -22.23
CA VAL A 42 6.69 -10.06 -21.61
C VAL A 42 7.19 -8.95 -22.52
N PHE A 43 7.26 -7.73 -22.02
CA PHE A 43 7.83 -6.60 -22.76
C PHE A 43 9.11 -6.11 -22.10
N SER A 44 10.01 -5.56 -22.90
CA SER A 44 11.09 -4.72 -22.42
C SER A 44 10.55 -3.31 -22.20
N LEU A 45 10.78 -2.74 -21.02
CA LEU A 45 10.43 -1.33 -20.72
C LEU A 45 11.38 -0.36 -21.43
N ASP A 46 12.62 -0.75 -21.66
CA ASP A 46 13.64 0.11 -22.26
C ASP A 46 13.33 0.38 -23.74
N THR A 47 12.98 -0.67 -24.50
CA THR A 47 12.69 -0.57 -25.94
C THR A 47 11.20 -0.51 -26.25
N GLY A 48 10.35 -0.98 -25.33
CA GLY A 48 8.91 -1.15 -25.56
C GLY A 48 8.56 -2.33 -26.46
N GLU A 49 9.52 -3.20 -26.78
CA GLU A 49 9.32 -4.36 -27.64
C GLU A 49 8.74 -5.56 -26.89
N LEU A 50 7.95 -6.38 -27.60
CA LEU A 50 7.48 -7.66 -27.11
C LEU A 50 8.61 -8.68 -27.19
N LEU A 51 9.03 -9.21 -26.03
CA LEU A 51 10.09 -10.21 -25.92
C LEU A 51 9.55 -11.63 -26.08
N ALA A 52 8.42 -11.93 -25.43
CA ALA A 52 7.85 -13.27 -25.41
C ALA A 52 6.33 -13.24 -25.28
N THR A 53 5.67 -14.20 -25.92
CA THR A 53 4.26 -14.55 -25.70
C THR A 53 4.20 -15.97 -25.18
N VAL A 54 3.69 -16.13 -23.97
CA VAL A 54 3.47 -17.41 -23.31
C VAL A 54 1.98 -17.70 -23.40
N VAL A 55 1.62 -18.82 -24.03
CA VAL A 55 0.22 -19.29 -24.14
C VAL A 55 0.00 -20.38 -23.11
N LEU A 56 -1.08 -20.26 -22.35
CA LEU A 56 -1.48 -21.20 -21.30
C LEU A 56 -2.88 -21.75 -21.58
N ASP A 57 -3.23 -22.86 -20.92
CA ASP A 57 -4.47 -23.60 -21.22
C ASP A 57 -5.73 -23.02 -20.54
N ALA A 58 -5.62 -21.88 -19.86
CA ALA A 58 -6.75 -21.24 -19.18
C ALA A 58 -6.64 -19.71 -19.14
N ALA A 59 -7.78 -19.05 -18.95
CA ALA A 59 -7.83 -17.60 -18.79
C ALA A 59 -7.12 -17.19 -17.51
N LEU A 60 -6.21 -16.22 -17.64
CA LEU A 60 -5.36 -15.80 -16.55
C LEU A 60 -6.00 -14.62 -15.81
N THR A 61 -5.80 -14.56 -14.50
CA THR A 61 -6.40 -13.58 -13.61
C THR A 61 -5.35 -12.73 -12.90
N ALA A 62 -4.28 -13.36 -12.40
CA ALA A 62 -3.21 -12.70 -11.66
C ALA A 62 -1.84 -13.17 -12.15
N ILE A 63 -0.83 -12.32 -12.05
CA ILE A 63 0.54 -12.65 -12.46
C ILE A 63 1.57 -12.12 -11.47
N VAL A 64 2.57 -12.95 -11.17
CA VAL A 64 3.73 -12.58 -10.37
C VAL A 64 4.98 -13.26 -10.92
N THR A 65 6.13 -12.64 -10.75
CA THR A 65 7.43 -13.27 -11.04
C THR A 65 8.24 -13.48 -9.77
N ASP A 66 9.15 -14.45 -9.84
CA ASP A 66 10.22 -14.57 -8.85
C ASP A 66 11.12 -13.31 -8.86
N PRO A 67 11.62 -12.83 -7.70
CA PRO A 67 12.64 -11.78 -7.65
C PRO A 67 13.83 -11.94 -8.61
N ALA A 68 14.25 -13.18 -8.90
CA ALA A 68 15.31 -13.47 -9.88
C ALA A 68 14.85 -13.39 -11.35
N GLU A 69 13.54 -13.30 -11.60
CA GLU A 69 12.90 -13.35 -12.91
C GLU A 69 13.21 -14.62 -13.74
N ASP A 70 13.41 -15.75 -13.06
CA ASP A 70 13.60 -17.05 -13.74
C ASP A 70 12.26 -17.76 -14.00
N HIS A 71 11.29 -17.55 -13.10
CA HIS A 71 9.97 -18.18 -13.12
C HIS A 71 8.86 -17.12 -13.12
N ILE A 72 7.83 -17.36 -13.94
CA ILE A 72 6.55 -16.64 -13.91
C ILE A 72 5.52 -17.55 -13.25
N PHE A 73 4.75 -17.00 -12.33
CA PHE A 73 3.57 -17.63 -11.75
C PHE A 73 2.32 -16.92 -12.27
N ALA A 74 1.46 -17.68 -12.97
CA ALA A 74 0.23 -17.17 -13.52
C ALA A 74 -0.97 -17.88 -12.87
N GLY A 75 -1.83 -17.11 -12.21
CA GLY A 75 -3.07 -17.60 -11.62
C GLY A 75 -4.15 -17.71 -12.68
N ALA A 76 -4.85 -18.83 -12.72
CA ALA A 76 -5.93 -19.07 -13.66
C ALA A 76 -7.32 -18.97 -13.03
N SER A 77 -8.31 -18.73 -13.88
CA SER A 77 -9.73 -18.76 -13.51
C SER A 77 -10.22 -20.14 -13.04
N THR A 78 -9.48 -21.20 -13.37
CA THR A 78 -9.79 -22.58 -13.00
C THR A 78 -9.29 -22.97 -11.60
N GLY A 79 -8.59 -22.07 -10.90
CA GLY A 79 -7.94 -22.36 -9.61
C GLY A 79 -6.55 -22.97 -9.73
N LYS A 80 -6.10 -23.30 -10.95
CA LYS A 80 -4.73 -23.73 -11.20
C LYS A 80 -3.80 -22.52 -11.21
N ILE A 81 -2.59 -22.71 -10.70
CA ILE A 81 -1.50 -21.75 -10.88
C ILE A 81 -0.46 -22.40 -11.77
N PHE A 82 -0.13 -21.75 -12.89
CA PHE A 82 0.88 -22.21 -13.82
C PHE A 82 2.24 -21.63 -13.44
N GLU A 83 3.26 -22.47 -13.42
CA GLU A 83 4.65 -22.07 -13.32
C GLU A 83 5.30 -22.16 -14.69
N VAL A 84 5.85 -21.03 -15.17
CA VAL A 84 6.52 -20.96 -16.46
C VAL A 84 7.97 -20.54 -16.24
N ALA A 85 8.89 -21.45 -16.55
CA ALA A 85 10.33 -21.15 -16.53
C ALA A 85 10.72 -20.39 -17.80
N LEU A 86 11.16 -19.14 -17.65
CA LEU A 86 11.49 -18.27 -18.77
C LEU A 86 12.69 -18.77 -19.58
N TYR A 87 13.67 -19.40 -18.93
CA TYR A 87 14.86 -19.94 -19.60
C TYR A 87 14.57 -21.18 -20.47
N LYS A 88 13.45 -21.90 -20.23
CA LYS A 88 13.09 -23.11 -20.99
C LYS A 88 12.34 -22.81 -22.29
N LEU A 89 11.81 -21.59 -22.46
CA LEU A 89 10.97 -21.23 -23.61
C LEU A 89 11.67 -21.37 -24.97
N ASN A 90 13.01 -21.35 -25.00
CA ASN A 90 13.78 -21.49 -26.24
C ASN A 90 13.79 -22.93 -26.80
N THR A 91 13.45 -23.94 -26.00
CA THR A 91 13.69 -25.34 -26.35
C THR A 91 12.56 -25.97 -27.18
N GLY A 92 11.47 -25.27 -27.47
CA GLY A 92 10.34 -25.83 -28.26
C GLY A 92 9.57 -26.96 -27.56
N ASP A 93 10.03 -27.39 -26.38
CA ASP A 93 9.26 -28.19 -25.45
C ASP A 93 8.07 -27.36 -24.95
N LYS A 94 6.89 -27.99 -24.94
CA LYS A 94 5.72 -27.44 -24.27
C LYS A 94 6.15 -27.01 -22.85
N PRO A 95 5.67 -25.87 -22.33
CA PRO A 95 5.99 -25.48 -20.97
C PRO A 95 5.68 -26.68 -20.07
N SER A 96 6.73 -27.23 -19.46
CA SER A 96 6.63 -28.43 -18.62
C SER A 96 5.48 -28.22 -17.63
N ASP A 97 4.62 -29.22 -17.46
CA ASP A 97 3.32 -29.24 -16.77
C ASP A 97 3.40 -28.97 -15.24
N ALA A 98 4.18 -27.94 -14.90
CA ALA A 98 4.49 -27.45 -13.58
C ALA A 98 3.32 -26.57 -13.13
N MET A 99 2.38 -27.17 -12.42
CA MET A 99 1.20 -26.48 -11.93
C MET A 99 0.99 -26.72 -10.43
N PHE A 100 0.51 -25.70 -9.74
CA PHE A 100 0.00 -25.83 -8.37
C PHE A 100 -1.50 -26.10 -8.47
N VAL A 101 -1.93 -27.24 -7.93
CA VAL A 101 -3.33 -27.66 -7.95
C VAL A 101 -3.81 -27.75 -6.51
N GLY A 102 -4.95 -27.11 -6.25
CA GLY A 102 -5.63 -27.27 -4.97
C GLY A 102 -6.69 -26.22 -4.66
N HIS A 103 -6.71 -25.08 -5.34
CA HIS A 103 -7.86 -24.18 -5.27
C HIS A 103 -9.02 -24.71 -6.10
N ASP A 104 -10.22 -24.59 -5.54
CA ASP A 104 -11.45 -25.07 -6.17
C ASP A 104 -12.11 -24.01 -7.08
N LEU A 105 -11.78 -22.74 -6.84
CA LEU A 105 -12.28 -21.58 -7.58
C LEU A 105 -11.13 -20.71 -8.09
N LYS A 106 -11.46 -19.66 -8.85
CA LYS A 106 -10.47 -18.79 -9.49
C LYS A 106 -9.52 -18.18 -8.47
N VAL A 107 -8.24 -18.17 -8.83
CA VAL A 107 -7.20 -17.43 -8.12
C VAL A 107 -7.40 -15.95 -8.42
N THR A 108 -7.52 -15.11 -7.40
CA THR A 108 -7.75 -13.66 -7.55
C THR A 108 -6.46 -12.87 -7.51
N CYS A 109 -5.49 -13.35 -6.73
CA CYS A 109 -4.24 -12.66 -6.47
C CYS A 109 -3.12 -13.64 -6.12
N LEU A 110 -1.89 -13.25 -6.44
CA LEU A 110 -0.66 -13.98 -6.15
C LEU A 110 0.36 -13.03 -5.53
N SER A 111 1.25 -13.57 -4.69
CA SER A 111 2.42 -12.86 -4.17
C SER A 111 3.53 -13.86 -3.89
N VAL A 112 4.76 -13.55 -4.26
CA VAL A 112 5.94 -14.37 -3.98
C VAL A 112 6.74 -13.76 -2.83
N SER A 113 7.42 -14.58 -2.04
CA SER A 113 8.35 -14.12 -1.01
C SER A 113 9.65 -13.57 -1.63
N LEU A 114 10.35 -12.68 -0.94
CA LEU A 114 11.64 -12.18 -1.42
C LEU A 114 12.69 -13.28 -1.64
N ASP A 115 12.57 -14.39 -0.92
CA ASP A 115 13.48 -15.53 -1.04
C ASP A 115 13.16 -16.43 -2.23
N GLY A 116 12.04 -16.19 -2.95
CA GLY A 116 11.58 -17.01 -4.08
C GLY A 116 11.06 -18.40 -3.71
N GLN A 117 11.14 -18.79 -2.44
CA GLN A 117 10.78 -20.13 -1.97
C GLN A 117 9.29 -20.32 -1.71
N LEU A 118 8.59 -19.24 -1.34
CA LEU A 118 7.19 -19.30 -0.97
C LEU A 118 6.34 -18.51 -1.96
N LEU A 119 5.26 -19.14 -2.41
CA LEU A 119 4.22 -18.51 -3.19
C LEU A 119 2.95 -18.46 -2.35
N VAL A 120 2.33 -17.29 -2.25
CA VAL A 120 1.04 -17.12 -1.58
C VAL A 120 0.00 -16.82 -2.64
N SER A 121 -1.12 -17.53 -2.59
CA SER A 121 -2.26 -17.32 -3.48
C SER A 121 -3.52 -17.05 -2.69
N GLY A 122 -4.33 -16.11 -3.18
CA GLY A 122 -5.70 -15.88 -2.73
C GLY A 122 -6.69 -16.34 -3.78
N SER A 123 -7.80 -16.93 -3.35
CA SER A 123 -8.84 -17.43 -4.23
C SER A 123 -10.24 -16.99 -3.79
N GLU A 124 -11.20 -17.10 -4.71
CA GLU A 124 -12.63 -16.96 -4.42
C GLU A 124 -13.19 -18.11 -3.57
N ASP A 125 -12.44 -19.19 -3.37
CA ASP A 125 -12.79 -20.29 -2.45
C ASP A 125 -12.69 -19.91 -0.97
N CYS A 126 -12.51 -18.62 -0.68
CA CYS A 126 -12.33 -18.07 0.67
C CYS A 126 -11.07 -18.62 1.37
N THR A 127 -10.09 -19.14 0.62
CA THR A 127 -8.82 -19.59 1.17
C THR A 127 -7.66 -18.79 0.61
N ALA A 128 -6.68 -18.50 1.48
CA ALA A 128 -5.35 -18.13 1.07
C ALA A 128 -4.42 -19.33 1.31
N ARG A 129 -3.66 -19.73 0.30
CA ARG A 129 -2.74 -20.87 0.40
C ARG A 129 -1.30 -20.41 0.27
N VAL A 130 -0.44 -21.02 1.06
CA VAL A 130 1.01 -20.85 0.99
C VAL A 130 1.59 -22.13 0.41
N TRP A 131 2.29 -21.98 -0.70
CA TRP A 131 2.92 -23.04 -1.46
C TRP A 131 4.43 -22.95 -1.31
N ASP A 132 5.06 -24.12 -1.23
CA ASP A 132 6.50 -24.24 -1.46
C ASP A 132 6.73 -24.35 -2.97
N VAL A 133 7.55 -23.46 -3.53
CA VAL A 133 7.83 -23.42 -4.97
C VAL A 133 8.63 -24.66 -5.41
N ALA A 134 9.54 -25.16 -4.57
CA ALA A 134 10.40 -26.29 -4.92
C ALA A 134 9.62 -27.62 -4.96
N SER A 135 8.80 -27.89 -3.94
CA SER A 135 8.01 -29.13 -3.85
C SER A 135 6.63 -29.04 -4.50
N LYS A 136 6.14 -27.82 -4.78
CA LYS A 136 4.79 -27.52 -5.31
C LYS A 136 3.66 -27.98 -4.40
N GLN A 137 3.97 -28.20 -3.12
CA GLN A 137 3.00 -28.60 -2.12
C GLN A 137 2.44 -27.39 -1.40
N CYS A 138 1.17 -27.48 -1.02
CA CYS A 138 0.55 -26.52 -0.13
C CYS A 138 1.05 -26.77 1.30
N ILE A 139 1.82 -25.84 1.86
CA ILE A 139 2.30 -25.89 3.25
C ILE A 139 1.18 -25.50 4.20
N HIS A 140 0.48 -24.40 3.89
CA HIS A 140 -0.55 -23.86 4.76
C HIS A 140 -1.78 -23.42 3.97
N THR A 141 -2.96 -23.71 4.52
CA THR A 141 -4.24 -23.21 4.04
C THR A 141 -4.84 -22.33 5.14
N LEU A 142 -5.06 -21.07 4.82
CA LEU A 142 -5.67 -20.07 5.68
C LEU A 142 -7.12 -19.86 5.24
N HIS A 143 -8.07 -20.08 6.15
CA HIS A 143 -9.48 -19.93 5.87
C HIS A 143 -9.97 -18.53 6.24
N HIS A 144 -10.66 -17.89 5.29
CA HIS A 144 -11.32 -16.61 5.47
C HIS A 144 -12.84 -16.77 5.35
N LYS A 145 -13.60 -15.77 5.83
CA LYS A 145 -15.07 -15.77 5.73
C LYS A 145 -15.59 -15.29 4.38
N GLY A 146 -14.73 -14.76 3.54
CA GLY A 146 -15.07 -14.22 2.23
C GLY A 146 -13.91 -14.37 1.25
N ALA A 147 -14.17 -14.03 -0.01
CA ALA A 147 -13.19 -14.10 -1.08
C ALA A 147 -11.96 -13.24 -0.75
N VAL A 148 -10.79 -13.79 -1.01
CA VAL A 148 -9.54 -13.06 -0.87
C VAL A 148 -9.40 -12.18 -2.10
N ASN A 149 -9.31 -10.86 -1.93
CA ASN A 149 -9.20 -9.95 -3.07
C ASN A 149 -7.74 -9.68 -3.44
N ASN A 150 -6.91 -9.38 -2.45
CA ASN A 150 -5.51 -9.02 -2.63
C ASN A 150 -4.65 -9.71 -1.57
N VAL A 151 -3.43 -10.04 -1.94
CA VAL A 151 -2.40 -10.59 -1.06
C VAL A 151 -1.11 -9.83 -1.33
N LEU A 152 -0.39 -9.47 -0.27
CA LEU A 152 0.92 -8.83 -0.37
C LEU A 152 1.85 -9.42 0.69
N VAL A 153 3.00 -9.93 0.25
CA VAL A 153 4.09 -10.33 1.13
C VAL A 153 5.07 -9.16 1.26
N VAL A 154 5.26 -8.66 2.48
CA VAL A 154 6.17 -7.55 2.76
C VAL A 154 7.28 -8.07 3.69
N PRO A 155 8.56 -7.82 3.38
CA PRO A 155 9.61 -8.10 4.34
C PRO A 155 9.40 -7.21 5.57
N THR A 156 9.44 -7.79 6.76
CA THR A 156 9.23 -7.03 7.99
C THR A 156 10.27 -5.91 8.08
N PRO A 157 9.87 -4.63 8.06
CA PRO A 157 10.82 -3.53 8.22
C PRO A 157 11.44 -3.62 9.61
N LEU A 158 12.73 -3.27 9.72
CA LEU A 158 13.49 -3.37 10.97
C LEU A 158 12.81 -2.64 12.15
N VAL A 159 12.04 -1.60 11.83
CA VAL A 159 11.29 -0.75 12.77
C VAL A 159 10.13 -1.50 13.45
N LEU A 160 9.57 -2.54 12.81
CA LEU A 160 8.51 -3.38 13.40
C LEU A 160 9.07 -4.56 14.20
N THR A 161 10.34 -4.94 13.99
CA THR A 161 11.03 -5.95 14.82
C THR A 161 11.42 -5.42 16.20
N SER A 162 11.68 -4.12 16.35
CA SER A 162 11.69 -3.53 17.69
C SER A 162 10.24 -3.41 18.16
N MET A 163 9.86 -4.20 19.15
CA MET A 163 8.56 -4.18 19.86
C MET A 163 8.28 -2.85 20.59
N GLN A 164 8.81 -1.74 20.11
CA GLN A 164 8.48 -0.40 20.57
C GLN A 164 7.33 0.12 19.71
N PRO A 165 6.17 0.47 20.33
CA PRO A 165 5.09 1.10 19.61
C PRO A 165 5.54 2.49 19.17
N VAL A 166 6.00 2.61 17.92
CA VAL A 166 6.25 3.92 17.31
C VAL A 166 4.90 4.49 16.90
N LEU A 167 4.50 5.59 17.54
CA LEU A 167 3.35 6.37 17.08
C LEU A 167 3.72 6.94 15.70
N PRO A 168 2.99 6.65 14.63
CA PRO A 168 3.29 7.24 13.33
C PRO A 168 3.15 8.77 13.44
N THR A 169 4.27 9.49 13.34
CA THR A 169 4.34 10.94 13.58
C THR A 169 4.04 11.78 12.34
N LEU A 170 3.69 11.15 11.21
CA LEU A 170 3.34 11.86 9.99
C LEU A 170 1.84 12.20 9.99
N PRO A 171 1.44 13.48 10.06
CA PRO A 171 0.06 13.84 9.83
C PRO A 171 -0.30 13.46 8.40
N LEU A 172 -1.19 12.48 8.23
CA LEU A 172 -1.73 12.13 6.91
C LEU A 172 -2.53 13.33 6.40
N GLY A 173 -2.06 13.95 5.33
CA GLY A 173 -2.78 15.02 4.66
C GLY A 173 -4.13 14.52 4.17
N VAL A 174 -5.19 15.31 4.36
CA VAL A 174 -6.51 14.99 3.81
C VAL A 174 -6.45 15.11 2.30
N PHE A 175 -6.65 14.00 1.57
CA PHE A 175 -6.77 14.02 0.12
C PHE A 175 -8.02 14.82 -0.27
N LYS A 176 -7.83 16.01 -0.86
CA LYS A 176 -8.93 16.83 -1.39
C LYS A 176 -9.57 16.09 -2.58
N ARG A 177 -10.88 15.87 -2.52
CA ARG A 177 -11.69 15.37 -3.64
C ARG A 177 -11.67 16.44 -4.73
N ALA A 178 -10.93 16.19 -5.81
CA ALA A 178 -10.44 17.18 -6.78
C ALA A 178 -11.47 18.23 -7.26
N THR A 179 -11.11 19.53 -7.17
CA THR A 179 -11.18 20.58 -8.23
C THR A 179 -10.63 21.95 -7.78
N GLN A 180 -9.59 22.05 -6.93
CA GLN A 180 -8.96 23.35 -6.58
C GLN A 180 -7.44 23.31 -6.44
N ALA A 181 -6.75 22.29 -6.99
CA ALA A 181 -5.29 22.23 -6.94
C ALA A 181 -4.58 23.39 -7.71
N ALA A 182 -5.31 24.15 -8.52
CA ALA A 182 -4.76 25.24 -9.32
C ALA A 182 -4.83 26.63 -8.65
N LYS A 183 -5.47 26.79 -7.47
CA LYS A 183 -5.63 28.11 -6.82
C LYS A 183 -5.04 28.23 -5.42
N ASP A 184 -4.62 27.13 -4.79
CA ASP A 184 -4.07 27.16 -3.43
C ASP A 184 -2.54 27.06 -3.48
N GLU A 185 -1.82 28.17 -3.30
CA GLU A 185 -0.36 28.19 -3.06
C GLU A 185 0.05 27.51 -1.74
N SER A 186 -0.93 27.12 -0.90
CA SER A 186 -0.74 26.45 0.39
C SER A 186 -0.82 24.92 0.32
N GLY A 187 -1.05 24.35 -0.86
CA GLY A 187 -0.95 22.91 -1.04
C GLY A 187 0.51 22.49 -1.13
N VAL A 188 1.05 21.81 -0.12
CA VAL A 188 2.36 21.15 -0.24
C VAL A 188 2.24 20.10 -1.35
N PRO A 189 2.91 20.27 -2.51
CA PRO A 189 2.93 19.21 -3.50
C PRO A 189 3.74 18.07 -2.89
N VAL A 190 3.08 16.95 -2.58
CA VAL A 190 3.79 15.71 -2.28
C VAL A 190 4.38 15.22 -3.59
N ARG A 191 5.61 15.68 -3.89
CA ARG A 191 6.44 15.06 -4.92
C ARG A 191 6.93 13.74 -4.36
N LEU A 192 6.54 12.66 -5.00
CA LEU A 192 7.28 11.40 -4.88
C LEU A 192 8.55 11.60 -5.72
N ASP A 193 9.53 12.28 -5.17
CA ASP A 193 10.88 12.24 -5.71
C ASP A 193 11.37 10.82 -5.49
N SER A 194 11.35 10.01 -6.55
CA SER A 194 12.03 8.73 -6.57
C SER A 194 13.48 8.98 -6.17
N GLY A 195 13.91 8.46 -5.02
CA GLY A 195 15.26 8.61 -4.48
C GLY A 195 16.36 7.92 -5.29
N LEU A 196 16.30 8.03 -6.62
CA LEU A 196 17.29 7.59 -7.60
C LEU A 196 17.77 8.77 -8.42
N VAL A 197 18.00 9.92 -7.78
CA VAL A 197 18.90 10.95 -8.35
C VAL A 197 20.25 10.74 -7.70
N SER A 198 21.14 10.13 -8.47
CA SER A 198 22.56 10.03 -8.15
C SER A 198 23.12 11.39 -7.78
N GLU A 199 23.85 11.44 -6.67
CA GLU A 199 24.76 12.52 -6.32
C GLU A 199 25.73 12.78 -7.48
N CYS A 200 25.40 13.72 -8.35
CA CYS A 200 26.30 14.22 -9.38
C CYS A 200 26.07 15.72 -9.51
N GLN A 201 26.89 16.46 -8.76
CA GLN A 201 27.31 17.85 -8.99
C GLN A 201 26.21 18.88 -9.24
N ASP A 202 25.96 19.72 -8.24
CA ASP A 202 25.92 21.17 -8.46
C ASP A 202 26.13 21.89 -7.11
N ASN A 203 27.42 22.03 -6.76
CA ASN A 203 27.88 23.10 -5.91
C ASN A 203 27.88 24.39 -6.75
N MET A 204 27.42 25.49 -6.12
CA MET A 204 27.30 26.85 -6.65
C MET A 204 26.03 27.20 -7.43
N LEU A 205 24.94 27.44 -6.69
CA LEU A 205 24.30 28.76 -6.72
C LEU A 205 23.88 29.13 -5.29
N GLN A 206 24.33 30.31 -4.87
CA GLN A 206 24.24 30.89 -3.54
C GLN A 206 22.77 31.09 -3.09
N GLY A 207 22.50 30.85 -1.81
CA GLY A 207 21.25 31.23 -1.17
C GLY A 207 21.04 30.53 0.17
N ALA A 208 21.84 30.89 1.15
CA ALA A 208 21.78 30.38 2.52
C ALA A 208 20.38 30.46 3.15
N LEU A 209 19.93 29.38 3.76
CA LEU A 209 18.91 29.39 4.80
C LEU A 209 19.59 29.70 6.14
N PRO A 210 19.17 30.72 6.93
CA PRO A 210 19.45 30.73 8.35
C PRO A 210 18.43 29.82 9.08
N PRO A 211 18.83 29.17 10.19
CA PRO A 211 17.91 28.40 11.00
C PRO A 211 17.10 29.40 11.83
N ALA A 212 15.86 29.68 11.43
CA ALA A 212 14.96 30.49 12.24
C ALA A 212 14.30 29.59 13.30
N ASP A 213 14.69 29.86 14.54
CA ASP A 213 14.16 29.30 15.78
C ASP A 213 12.62 29.39 15.83
N TRP A 214 11.97 28.23 15.82
CA TRP A 214 10.51 28.09 15.96
C TRP A 214 9.97 28.58 17.32
N ALA A 215 10.84 28.90 18.27
CA ALA A 215 10.46 29.39 19.60
C ALA A 215 10.06 30.88 19.62
N ASP A 216 10.64 31.72 18.75
CA ASP A 216 10.41 33.17 18.78
C ASP A 216 9.12 33.61 18.08
N LEU A 217 8.62 32.80 17.13
CA LEU A 217 7.37 33.05 16.41
C LEU A 217 6.11 32.73 17.25
N LEU A 218 6.27 31.97 18.34
CA LEU A 218 5.18 31.66 19.28
C LEU A 218 5.03 32.71 20.39
N LEU A 219 6.02 33.58 20.59
CA LEU A 219 6.01 34.59 21.67
C LEU A 219 5.74 36.02 21.19
N THR A 220 5.63 36.26 19.88
CA THR A 220 5.41 37.61 19.29
C THR A 220 4.00 37.88 18.77
N MET A 221 2.98 37.08 19.11
CA MET A 221 1.60 37.50 18.88
C MET A 221 1.16 38.45 20.01
N PRO A 222 0.94 39.75 19.75
CA PRO A 222 0.34 40.63 20.73
C PRO A 222 -1.14 40.27 20.89
N SER A 223 -1.60 40.35 22.13
CA SER A 223 -2.99 40.53 22.51
C SER A 223 -3.64 41.62 21.64
N ALA A 224 -4.40 41.22 20.62
CA ALA A 224 -5.30 42.10 19.89
C ALA A 224 -6.64 42.18 20.64
N ALA A 225 -6.63 43.00 21.70
CA ALA A 225 -7.82 43.71 22.11
C ALA A 225 -7.94 44.96 21.21
N GLY A 226 -9.11 45.18 20.62
CA GLY A 226 -9.48 46.45 19.98
C GLY A 226 -9.38 46.47 18.46
N ALA A 227 -10.45 46.04 17.80
CA ALA A 227 -10.90 46.64 16.55
C ALA A 227 -12.43 46.65 16.58
N GLU A 228 -12.97 47.86 16.69
CA GLU A 228 -14.38 48.16 16.52
C GLU A 228 -14.78 47.79 15.09
N GLU A 229 -15.82 46.98 14.92
CA GLU A 229 -16.65 47.01 13.72
C GLU A 229 -18.10 47.24 14.15
N ALA A 230 -18.67 48.26 13.53
CA ALA A 230 -19.97 48.83 13.79
C ALA A 230 -21.10 47.89 13.36
N ASP A 231 -22.13 47.86 14.20
CA ASP A 231 -23.57 47.71 13.93
C ASP A 231 -23.98 46.92 12.68
N ASP A 232 -24.51 45.71 12.93
CA ASP A 232 -25.79 45.27 12.35
C ASP A 232 -26.45 44.28 13.34
N GLU A 233 -27.59 44.69 13.88
CA GLU A 233 -28.43 43.91 14.79
C GLU A 233 -29.11 42.76 14.03
N GLU A 234 -28.72 41.51 14.27
CA GLU A 234 -29.64 40.35 14.34
C GLU A 234 -28.87 39.07 14.74
N GLU A 235 -29.50 38.22 15.58
CA GLU A 235 -29.08 36.88 16.03
C GLU A 235 -28.61 36.70 17.49
N GLY A 236 -29.52 36.94 18.44
CA GLY A 236 -29.36 36.55 19.85
C GLY A 236 -29.52 35.05 20.17
N ALA A 237 -29.70 34.17 19.18
CA ALA A 237 -30.06 32.75 19.39
C ALA A 237 -28.93 31.73 19.12
N SER A 238 -28.02 32.00 18.17
CA SER A 238 -26.97 31.05 17.77
C SER A 238 -25.77 30.99 18.72
N PHE A 239 -25.46 32.11 19.39
CA PHE A 239 -24.33 32.21 20.32
C PHE A 239 -24.50 31.41 21.63
N ARG A 240 -25.74 31.31 22.13
CA ARG A 240 -26.04 30.52 23.35
C ARG A 240 -25.86 29.02 23.10
N GLN A 241 -26.22 28.55 21.90
CA GLN A 241 -26.10 27.15 21.52
C GLN A 241 -24.64 26.73 21.37
N GLY A 242 -23.76 27.61 20.86
CA GLY A 242 -22.32 27.35 20.76
C GLY A 242 -21.62 27.23 22.12
N GLN A 243 -21.99 28.06 23.10
CA GLN A 243 -21.43 27.95 24.45
C GLN A 243 -21.86 26.66 25.17
N ASP A 244 -23.11 26.24 25.02
CA ASP A 244 -23.58 24.99 25.63
C ASP A 244 -22.97 23.75 24.97
N LEU A 245 -22.75 23.77 23.65
CA LEU A 245 -22.05 22.70 22.93
C LEU A 245 -20.60 22.56 23.42
N SER A 246 -19.91 23.68 23.65
CA SER A 246 -18.52 23.67 24.13
C SER A 246 -18.39 23.06 25.53
N LYS A 247 -19.35 23.32 26.43
CA LYS A 247 -19.40 22.74 27.77
C LYS A 247 -19.67 21.24 27.71
N GLN A 248 -20.58 20.79 26.84
CA GLN A 248 -20.84 19.36 26.64
C GLN A 248 -19.63 18.61 26.10
N VAL A 249 -18.91 19.18 25.13
CA VAL A 249 -17.68 18.57 24.60
C VAL A 249 -16.59 18.48 25.67
N ALA A 250 -16.43 19.50 26.51
CA ALA A 250 -15.49 19.46 27.62
C ALA A 250 -15.86 18.36 28.64
N LEU A 251 -17.15 18.19 28.94
CA LEU A 251 -17.66 17.17 29.84
C LEU A 251 -17.44 15.75 29.28
N LEU A 252 -17.69 15.55 27.99
CA LEU A 252 -17.43 14.28 27.29
C LEU A 252 -15.93 13.92 27.30
N LYS A 253 -15.04 14.90 27.09
CA LYS A 253 -13.60 14.68 27.18
C LYS A 253 -13.18 14.27 28.60
N GLN A 254 -13.74 14.90 29.63
CA GLN A 254 -13.49 14.56 31.03
C GLN A 254 -13.96 13.13 31.35
N VAL A 255 -15.17 12.76 30.89
CA VAL A 255 -15.74 11.42 31.11
C VAL A 255 -14.93 10.34 30.39
N ASN A 256 -14.53 10.56 29.13
CA ASN A 256 -13.66 9.62 28.42
C ASN A 256 -12.31 9.43 29.14
N LYS A 257 -11.73 10.50 29.68
CA LYS A 257 -10.49 10.41 30.47
C LYS A 257 -10.67 9.57 31.73
N GLN A 258 -11.82 9.68 32.42
CA GLN A 258 -12.13 8.87 33.59
C GLN A 258 -12.45 7.41 33.25
N LEU A 259 -13.15 7.15 32.15
CA LEU A 259 -13.39 5.79 31.64
C LEU A 259 -12.08 5.09 31.27
N TYR A 260 -11.18 5.81 30.61
CA TYR A 260 -9.85 5.30 30.29
C TYR A 260 -9.06 4.97 31.56
N SER A 261 -9.00 5.88 32.54
CA SER A 261 -8.27 5.61 33.80
C SER A 261 -8.90 4.48 34.62
N TYR A 262 -10.23 4.35 34.61
CA TYR A 262 -10.92 3.24 35.27
C TYR A 262 -10.61 1.90 34.59
N SER A 263 -10.71 1.83 33.26
CA SER A 263 -10.39 0.61 32.50
C SER A 263 -8.92 0.19 32.69
N TRP A 264 -8.00 1.17 32.71
CA TRP A 264 -6.59 0.96 32.95
C TRP A 264 -6.33 0.38 34.34
N ASN A 265 -6.92 0.97 35.38
CA ASN A 265 -6.78 0.47 36.75
C ASN A 265 -7.46 -0.90 36.96
N PHE A 266 -8.56 -1.18 36.25
CA PHE A 266 -9.23 -2.48 36.29
C PHE A 266 -8.36 -3.58 35.71
N ILE A 267 -7.73 -3.34 34.55
CA ILE A 267 -6.79 -4.27 33.92
C ILE A 267 -5.57 -4.50 34.81
N LEU A 268 -5.02 -3.44 35.41
CA LEU A 268 -3.89 -3.57 36.34
C LEU A 268 -4.23 -4.36 37.60
N ARG A 269 -5.46 -4.25 38.13
CA ARG A 269 -5.90 -5.07 39.28
C ARG A 269 -6.09 -6.55 38.92
N GLN A 270 -6.57 -6.85 37.72
CA GLN A 270 -6.69 -8.23 37.22
C GLN A 270 -5.32 -8.90 37.08
N HIS A 271 -4.30 -8.15 36.65
CA HIS A 271 -2.93 -8.67 36.51
C HIS A 271 -2.10 -8.60 37.79
N GLY A 272 -2.38 -7.66 38.70
CA GLY A 272 -1.68 -7.54 39.99
C GLY A 272 -2.12 -8.55 41.06
N ALA A 273 -3.34 -9.11 40.97
CA ALA A 273 -3.79 -10.16 41.88
C ALA A 273 -3.14 -11.54 41.62
N GLY A 274 -2.40 -11.70 40.52
CA GLY A 274 -1.70 -12.93 40.16
C GLY A 274 -0.27 -13.05 40.70
N SER A 275 0.31 -11.99 41.27
CA SER A 275 1.73 -11.98 41.69
C SER A 275 1.98 -12.18 43.19
N ASP A 276 0.95 -12.18 44.04
CA ASP A 276 1.12 -12.25 45.50
C ASP A 276 0.89 -13.65 46.10
N MET A 277 0.89 -14.73 45.29
CA MET A 277 0.76 -16.12 45.77
C MET A 277 2.02 -16.99 45.59
N SER A 278 3.23 -16.40 45.59
CA SER A 278 4.49 -17.19 45.61
C SER A 278 5.51 -16.83 46.70
N SER A 279 5.13 -16.07 47.72
CA SER A 279 5.98 -15.90 48.90
C SER A 279 5.18 -15.77 50.20
N MET A 280 4.68 -16.90 50.70
CA MET A 280 4.64 -17.30 52.11
C MET A 280 4.05 -18.70 52.24
#